data_AF-E2NLB6-F1
#
_entry.id   AF-E2NLB6-F1
#
_cell.length_a   1.000
_cell.length_b   1.000
_cell.length_c   1.000
_cell.angle_alpha   90.00
_cell.angle_beta   90.00
_cell.angle_gamma   90.00
#
_symmetry.space_group_name_H-M   'P 1'
#
loop_
_entity.id
_entity.type
_entity.pdbx_description
1 polymer ?
#
loop_
_entity_poly.entity_id
_entity_poly.type
_entity_poly.pdbx_seq_one_letter_code
_entity_poly.pdbx_strand_id
1 'polypeptide(L)'
;MKSQVTLKTIAKALNLSTSTVSRALADQWDVNSQTKKIVMELATQLNYKPNIMAVKLKQCHKNNPKVSKQPKITIKEMARQLNLAPSTISRALANKKDISLSTRKAVQALAKKLHYRPNPIAIILKQQHTKRASA
;
A
#
# COMPACT_ATOMS: atom_id res chain seq x y z
N MET A 1 -27.69 -0.59 -28.11
CA MET A 1 -26.25 -0.24 -28.01
C MET A 1 -25.44 -1.53 -28.02
N LYS A 2 -24.45 -1.67 -28.90
CA LYS A 2 -23.68 -2.92 -29.05
C LYS A 2 -22.63 -3.01 -27.94
N SER A 3 -22.76 -4.01 -27.07
CA SER A 3 -21.81 -4.25 -25.99
C SER A 3 -20.46 -4.69 -26.56
N GLN A 4 -19.38 -4.03 -26.16
CA GLN A 4 -18.02 -4.44 -26.53
C GLN A 4 -17.73 -5.83 -25.97
N VAL A 5 -17.00 -6.64 -26.74
CA VAL A 5 -16.54 -7.96 -26.28
C VAL A 5 -15.59 -7.77 -25.10
N THR A 6 -15.90 -8.42 -23.99
CA THR A 6 -15.08 -8.39 -22.77
C THR A 6 -14.52 -9.78 -22.47
N LEU A 7 -13.53 -9.86 -21.58
CA LEU A 7 -13.03 -11.14 -21.07
C LEU A 7 -14.16 -12.02 -20.50
N LYS A 8 -15.20 -11.41 -19.92
CA LYS A 8 -16.37 -12.13 -19.40
C LYS A 8 -17.16 -12.83 -20.52
N THR A 9 -17.21 -12.25 -21.70
CA THR A 9 -17.91 -12.83 -22.85
C THR A 9 -17.20 -14.10 -23.33
N ILE A 10 -15.88 -14.04 -23.48
CA ILE A 10 -15.04 -15.18 -23.91
C ILE A 10 -15.07 -16.29 -22.84
N ALA A 11 -14.98 -15.90 -21.56
CA ALA A 11 -15.05 -16.83 -20.43
C ALA A 11 -16.35 -17.64 -20.42
N LYS A 12 -17.49 -16.97 -20.64
CA LYS A 12 -18.81 -17.63 -20.71
C LYS A 12 -18.91 -18.59 -21.90
N ALA A 13 -18.39 -18.22 -23.06
CA ALA A 13 -18.44 -19.06 -24.27
C ALA A 13 -17.64 -20.37 -24.12
N LEU A 14 -16.51 -20.30 -23.41
CA LEU A 14 -15.62 -21.46 -23.20
C LEU A 14 -15.85 -22.18 -21.86
N ASN A 15 -16.82 -21.74 -21.04
CA ASN A 15 -17.02 -22.22 -19.67
C ASN A 15 -15.73 -22.17 -18.82
N LEU A 16 -14.95 -21.10 -18.96
CA LEU A 16 -13.71 -20.87 -18.22
C LEU A 16 -13.85 -19.69 -17.25
N SER A 17 -12.96 -19.61 -16.27
CA SER A 17 -12.87 -18.41 -15.42
C SER A 17 -12.30 -17.22 -16.21
N THR A 18 -12.74 -16.00 -15.88
CA THR A 18 -12.17 -14.77 -16.45
C THR A 18 -10.66 -14.66 -16.22
N SER A 19 -10.17 -15.16 -15.08
CA SER A 19 -8.75 -15.23 -14.75
C SER A 19 -7.99 -16.20 -15.65
N THR A 20 -8.57 -17.35 -15.99
CA THR A 20 -7.95 -18.31 -16.94
C THR A 20 -7.84 -17.71 -18.33
N VAL A 21 -8.90 -17.07 -18.82
CA VAL A 21 -8.88 -16.37 -20.13
C VAL A 21 -7.85 -15.24 -20.13
N SER A 22 -7.79 -14.43 -19.07
CA SER A 22 -6.80 -13.35 -18.97
C SER A 22 -5.36 -13.86 -18.97
N ARG A 23 -5.08 -14.99 -18.31
CA ARG A 23 -3.75 -15.62 -18.27
C ARG A 23 -3.38 -16.26 -19.60
N ALA A 24 -4.34 -16.93 -20.24
CA ALA A 24 -4.18 -17.51 -21.57
C ALA A 24 -3.80 -16.45 -22.62
N LEU A 25 -4.50 -15.30 -22.63
CA LEU A 25 -4.20 -14.18 -23.53
C LEU A 25 -2.89 -13.46 -23.21
N ALA A 26 -2.40 -13.56 -21.97
CA ALA A 26 -1.12 -13.01 -21.53
C ALA A 26 0.03 -14.05 -21.63
N ASP A 27 -0.21 -15.18 -22.29
CA ASP A 27 0.72 -16.30 -22.49
C ASP A 27 1.42 -16.78 -21.21
N GLN A 28 0.67 -16.85 -20.10
CA GLN A 28 1.21 -17.34 -18.83
C GLN A 28 1.51 -18.84 -18.88
N TRP A 29 2.57 -19.26 -18.20
CA TRP A 29 3.04 -20.66 -18.18
C TRP A 29 2.09 -21.61 -17.43
N ASP A 30 1.21 -21.09 -16.58
CA ASP A 30 0.27 -21.86 -15.74
C ASP A 30 -0.97 -22.37 -16.49
N VAL A 31 -1.12 -22.04 -17.78
CA VAL A 31 -2.26 -22.45 -18.62
C VAL A 31 -1.83 -23.46 -19.67
N ASN A 32 -2.63 -24.51 -19.86
CA ASN A 32 -2.40 -25.53 -20.90
C ASN A 32 -2.36 -24.91 -22.31
N SER A 33 -1.38 -25.33 -23.12
CA SER A 33 -1.16 -24.86 -24.49
C SER A 33 -2.37 -25.05 -25.40
N GLN A 34 -3.12 -26.15 -25.25
CA GLN A 34 -4.36 -26.36 -26.01
C GLN A 34 -5.43 -25.32 -25.67
N THR A 35 -5.61 -25.02 -24.38
CA THR A 35 -6.57 -24.01 -23.91
C THR A 35 -6.18 -22.61 -24.39
N LYS A 36 -4.88 -22.28 -24.42
CA LYS A 36 -4.38 -21.00 -24.98
C LYS A 36 -4.81 -20.82 -26.44
N LYS A 37 -4.62 -21.84 -27.26
CA LYS A 37 -4.98 -21.80 -28.69
C LYS A 37 -6.47 -21.52 -28.89
N ILE A 38 -7.33 -22.25 -28.19
CA ILE A 38 -8.80 -22.10 -28.27
C ILE A 38 -9.23 -20.68 -27.83
N VAL A 39 -8.67 -20.19 -26.72
CA VAL A 39 -8.96 -18.83 -26.23
C VAL A 39 -8.52 -17.77 -27.23
N MET A 40 -7.34 -17.94 -27.84
CA MET A 40 -6.76 -16.99 -28.78
C MET A 40 -7.53 -16.95 -30.10
N GLU A 41 -7.94 -18.11 -30.62
CA GLU A 41 -8.78 -18.24 -31.80
C GLU A 41 -10.17 -17.61 -31.58
N LEU A 42 -10.81 -17.85 -30.44
CA LEU A 42 -12.09 -17.22 -30.14
C LEU A 42 -11.96 -15.71 -29.96
N ALA A 43 -10.87 -15.24 -29.36
CA ALA A 43 -10.60 -13.82 -29.20
C ALA A 43 -10.41 -13.10 -30.54
N THR A 44 -9.74 -13.72 -31.52
CA THR A 44 -9.59 -13.18 -32.88
C THR A 44 -10.92 -13.16 -33.62
N GLN A 45 -11.71 -14.25 -33.56
CA GLN A 45 -13.05 -14.33 -34.15
C GLN A 45 -13.99 -13.23 -33.63
N LEU A 46 -13.94 -12.95 -32.32
CA LEU A 46 -14.75 -11.92 -31.69
C LEU A 46 -14.14 -10.50 -31.79
N ASN A 47 -12.99 -10.35 -32.46
CA ASN A 47 -12.24 -9.10 -32.58
C ASN A 47 -12.01 -8.42 -31.21
N TYR A 48 -11.65 -9.21 -30.20
CA TYR A 48 -11.38 -8.72 -28.86
C TYR A 48 -10.10 -7.87 -28.85
N LYS A 49 -10.21 -6.64 -28.37
CA LYS A 49 -9.08 -5.70 -28.21
C LYS A 49 -8.99 -5.23 -26.76
N PRO A 50 -7.90 -5.53 -26.04
CA PRO A 50 -7.73 -5.06 -24.67
C PRO A 50 -7.53 -3.55 -24.64
N ASN A 51 -8.16 -2.87 -23.66
CA ASN A 51 -7.94 -1.45 -23.45
C ASN A 51 -6.55 -1.21 -22.82
N ILE A 52 -5.62 -0.68 -23.60
CA ILE A 52 -4.24 -0.38 -23.18
C ILE A 52 -4.16 0.57 -21.98
N MET A 53 -5.06 1.55 -21.86
CA MET A 53 -5.10 2.48 -20.72
C MET A 53 -5.52 1.76 -19.45
N ALA A 54 -6.52 0.89 -19.56
CA ALA A 54 -6.95 0.06 -18.43
C ALA A 54 -5.91 -0.98 -18.02
N VAL A 55 -5.09 -1.48 -18.94
CA VAL A 55 -3.96 -2.37 -18.64
C VAL A 55 -2.86 -1.61 -17.90
N LYS A 56 -2.45 -0.43 -18.41
CA LYS A 56 -1.46 0.44 -17.76
C LYS A 56 -1.90 0.86 -16.36
N LEU A 57 -3.15 1.27 -16.18
CA LEU A 57 -3.69 1.64 -14.87
C LEU A 57 -3.58 0.49 -13.85
N LYS A 58 -3.89 -0.75 -14.26
CA LYS A 58 -3.72 -1.95 -13.42
C LYS A 58 -2.26 -2.22 -13.07
N GLN A 59 -1.33 -1.93 -13.98
CA GLN A 59 0.11 -2.10 -13.72
C GLN A 59 0.64 -1.02 -12.79
N CYS A 60 0.24 0.25 -12.94
CA CYS A 60 0.65 1.34 -12.06
C CYS A 60 0.26 1.11 -10.59
N HIS A 61 -0.90 0.48 -10.34
CA HIS A 61 -1.32 0.15 -8.97
C HIS A 61 -0.49 -0.99 -8.34
N LYS A 62 0.03 -1.92 -9.16
CA LYS A 62 0.86 -3.05 -8.70
C LYS A 62 2.34 -2.66 -8.57
N ASN A 63 2.84 -1.85 -9.51
CA ASN A 63 4.17 -1.23 -9.48
C ASN A 63 4.22 -0.02 -8.55
N ASN A 64 3.43 -0.04 -7.48
CA ASN A 64 3.61 0.82 -6.34
C ASN A 64 4.35 0.00 -5.28
N PRO A 65 5.69 -0.16 -5.39
CA PRO A 65 6.48 -0.95 -4.45
C PRO A 65 6.56 -0.18 -3.13
N LYS A 66 5.44 0.00 -2.40
CA LYS A 66 5.30 0.99 -1.32
C LYS A 66 5.91 2.32 -1.74
N VAL A 67 5.13 3.26 -2.30
CA VAL A 67 5.46 4.70 -2.42
C VAL A 67 6.58 4.97 -1.45
N SER A 68 7.79 5.18 -1.96
CA SER A 68 8.96 5.48 -1.14
C SER A 68 8.56 6.73 -0.39
N LYS A 69 7.94 6.52 0.78
CA LYS A 69 7.39 7.58 1.59
C LYS A 69 8.66 8.31 1.94
N GLN A 70 8.85 9.51 1.39
CA GLN A 70 9.77 10.46 1.98
C GLN A 70 9.63 10.28 3.48
N PRO A 71 10.71 9.96 4.22
CA PRO A 71 10.60 9.56 5.60
C PRO A 71 9.91 10.72 6.32
N LYS A 72 8.60 10.59 6.55
CA LYS A 72 7.85 11.56 7.31
C LYS A 72 8.58 11.62 8.63
N ILE A 73 8.98 12.82 9.04
CA ILE A 73 9.65 12.99 10.33
C ILE A 73 8.71 12.42 11.38
N THR A 74 9.09 11.26 11.92
CA THR A 74 8.31 10.49 12.88
C THR A 74 9.13 10.32 14.14
N ILE A 75 8.44 10.03 15.25
CA ILE A 75 9.08 9.66 16.52
C ILE A 75 10.07 8.49 16.32
N LYS A 76 9.76 7.55 15.41
CA LYS A 76 10.64 6.42 15.09
C LYS A 76 11.93 6.85 14.40
N GLU A 77 11.87 7.90 13.59
CA GLU A 77 13.06 8.39 12.88
C GLU A 77 13.98 9.16 13.83
N MET A 78 13.40 10.01 14.70
CA MET A 78 14.16 10.65 15.77
C MET A 78 14.80 9.63 16.72
N ALA A 79 14.12 8.50 16.96
CA ALA A 79 14.60 7.40 17.82
C ALA A 79 15.87 6.76 17.26
N ARG A 80 15.91 6.52 15.95
CA ARG A 80 17.10 6.02 15.27
C ARG A 80 18.25 7.02 15.34
N GLN A 81 17.99 8.30 15.10
CA GLN A 81 19.03 9.34 15.10
C GLN A 81 19.70 9.54 16.47
N LEU A 82 18.93 9.43 17.56
CA LEU A 82 19.46 9.58 18.92
C LEU A 82 19.82 8.26 19.58
N ASN A 83 19.64 7.12 18.90
CA ASN A 83 19.77 5.77 19.48
C ASN A 83 18.98 5.59 20.78
N LEU A 84 17.74 6.08 20.81
CA LEU A 84 16.83 6.00 21.96
C LEU A 84 15.56 5.22 21.61
N ALA A 85 14.92 4.62 22.61
CA ALA A 85 13.62 4.00 22.41
C ALA A 85 12.55 5.04 22.00
N PRO A 86 11.59 4.70 21.10
CA PRO A 86 10.51 5.61 20.71
C PRO A 86 9.66 6.10 21.90
N SER A 87 9.53 5.28 22.94
CA SER A 87 8.85 5.62 24.19
C SER A 87 9.58 6.73 24.96
N THR A 88 10.91 6.73 24.95
CA THR A 88 11.74 7.77 25.58
C THR A 88 11.59 9.10 24.87
N ILE A 89 11.57 9.11 23.53
CA ILE A 89 11.32 10.34 22.77
C ILE A 89 9.91 10.86 23.00
N SER A 90 8.90 9.98 22.99
CA SER A 90 7.52 10.40 23.29
C SER A 90 7.38 11.02 24.68
N ARG A 91 8.05 10.46 25.70
CA ARG A 91 8.08 11.01 27.06
C ARG A 91 8.89 12.31 27.17
N ALA A 92 10.00 12.41 26.46
CA ALA A 92 10.85 13.60 26.43
C ALA A 92 10.13 14.80 25.78
N LEU A 93 9.42 14.57 24.68
CA LEU A 93 8.56 15.56 24.03
C LEU A 93 7.40 16.00 24.93
N ALA A 94 6.88 15.10 25.76
CA ALA A 94 5.86 15.39 26.78
C ALA A 94 6.43 15.98 28.09
N ASN A 95 7.73 16.31 28.12
CA ASN A 95 8.41 16.94 29.26
C ASN A 95 8.29 16.16 30.60
N LYS A 96 8.24 14.82 30.53
CA LYS A 96 8.15 13.95 31.72
C LYS A 96 9.45 13.99 32.56
N LYS A 97 9.30 13.96 33.88
CA LYS A 97 10.40 14.07 34.85
C LYS A 97 11.30 12.83 34.92
N ASP A 98 10.82 11.68 34.45
CA ASP A 98 11.52 10.38 34.47
C ASP A 98 12.73 10.31 33.52
N ILE A 99 13.00 11.38 32.75
CA ILE A 99 14.09 11.47 31.78
C ILE A 99 15.01 12.62 32.17
N SER A 100 16.32 12.39 32.09
CA SER A 100 17.36 13.38 32.35
C SER A 100 17.14 14.68 31.54
N LEU A 101 17.51 15.80 32.15
CA LEU A 101 17.37 17.13 31.54
C LEU A 101 18.20 17.24 30.25
N SER A 102 19.37 16.61 30.20
CA SER A 102 20.24 16.58 29.02
C SER A 102 19.56 15.91 27.82
N THR A 103 19.03 14.71 27.99
CA THR A 103 18.34 13.95 26.94
C THR A 103 17.09 14.67 26.46
N ARG A 104 16.35 15.30 27.37
CA ARG A 104 15.14 16.07 27.03
C ARG A 104 15.46 17.26 26.12
N LYS A 105 16.51 18.01 26.46
CA LYS A 105 16.98 19.15 25.66
C LYS A 105 17.42 18.70 24.25
N ALA A 106 18.17 17.59 24.16
CA ALA A 106 18.61 17.03 22.88
C ALA A 106 17.43 16.65 21.97
N VAL A 107 16.43 15.95 22.52
CA VAL A 107 15.21 15.56 21.78
C VAL A 107 14.43 16.79 21.32
N GLN A 108 14.28 17.81 22.17
CA GLN A 108 13.55 19.04 21.82
C GLN A 108 14.28 19.87 20.76
N ALA A 109 15.60 19.98 20.85
CA ALA A 109 16.42 20.65 19.84
C ALA A 109 16.30 19.95 18.48
N LEU A 110 16.36 18.62 18.46
CA LEU A 110 16.18 17.83 17.25
C LEU A 110 14.77 17.98 16.66
N ALA A 111 13.74 17.95 17.50
CA ALA A 111 12.36 18.15 17.06
C ALA A 111 12.16 19.52 16.40
N LYS A 112 12.75 20.58 16.96
CA LYS A 112 12.73 21.93 16.38
C LYS A 112 13.45 21.97 15.04
N LYS A 113 14.65 21.40 14.95
CA LYS A 113 15.45 21.32 13.70
C LYS A 113 14.70 20.61 12.58
N LEU A 114 13.97 19.55 12.92
CA LEU A 114 13.20 18.76 11.97
C LEU A 114 11.76 19.26 11.76
N HIS A 115 11.39 20.40 12.36
CA HIS A 115 10.03 20.94 12.35
C HIS A 115 8.96 19.91 12.76
N TYR A 116 9.30 18.99 13.65
CA TYR A 116 8.39 17.95 14.11
C TYR A 116 7.32 18.54 15.04
N ARG A 117 6.05 18.29 14.72
CA ARG A 117 4.90 18.67 15.55
C ARG A 117 4.00 17.45 15.78
N PRO A 118 3.73 17.05 17.03
CA PRO A 118 2.81 15.95 17.31
C PRO A 118 1.37 16.34 16.96
N ASN A 119 0.60 15.41 16.38
CA ASN A 119 -0.80 15.64 16.05
C ASN A 119 -1.67 15.53 17.32
N PRO A 120 -2.43 16.58 17.71
CA PRO A 120 -3.27 16.57 18.90
C PRO A 120 -4.37 15.51 18.84
N ILE A 121 -5.00 15.29 17.68
CA ILE A 121 -6.05 14.29 17.48
C ILE A 121 -5.48 12.88 17.73
N ALA A 122 -4.28 12.60 17.23
CA ALA A 122 -3.63 11.31 17.42
C ALA A 122 -3.29 11.03 18.90
N ILE A 123 -2.95 12.08 19.67
CA ILE A 123 -2.71 11.96 21.12
C ILE A 123 -4.01 11.58 21.84
N ILE A 124 -5.12 12.27 21.52
CA ILE A 124 -6.44 12.01 22.13
C ILE A 124 -6.88 10.56 21.83
N LEU A 125 -6.79 10.13 20.57
CA LEU A 125 -7.18 8.78 20.16
C LEU A 125 -6.37 7.68 20.88
N LYS A 126 -5.06 7.89 21.04
CA LYS A 126 -4.20 6.97 21.80
C LYS A 126 -4.66 6.85 23.25
N GLN A 127 -4.99 7.97 23.89
CA GLN A 127 -5.45 7.98 25.29
C GLN A 127 -6.82 7.31 25.45
N GLN A 128 -7.72 7.44 24.48
CA GLN A 128 -9.03 6.78 24.50
C GLN A 128 -8.90 5.25 24.39
N HIS A 129 -8.02 4.76 23.52
CA HIS A 129 -7.80 3.31 23.36
C HIS A 129 -7.27 2.67 24.64
N THR A 130 -6.34 3.34 25.34
CA THR A 130 -5.81 2.83 26.63
C THR A 130 -6.87 2.80 27.72
N LYS A 131 -7.83 3.73 27.73
CA LYS A 131 -8.90 3.74 28.74
C LYS A 131 -9.92 2.62 28.55
N ARG A 132 -10.23 2.25 27.30
CA ARG A 132 -11.15 1.16 26.97
C ARG A 132 -10.57 -0.23 27.22
N ALA A 133 -9.25 -0.38 27.13
CA ALA A 133 -8.57 -1.66 27.34
C ALA A 133 -8.34 -2.00 28.83
N SER A 134 -8.57 -1.04 29.73
CA SER A 134 -8.36 -1.18 31.18
C SER A 134 -9.67 -1.26 31.97
N ALA A 135 -10.82 -1.36 31.28
CA ALA A 135 -12.16 -1.49 31.85
C ALA A 135 -12.73 -2.84 31.44
#